data_AF-A0A538CXI1-F1
#
_entry.id   AF-A0A538CXI1-F1
#
_cell.length_a   1.000
_cell.length_b   1.000
_cell.length_c   1.000
_cell.angle_alpha   90.00
_cell.angle_beta   90.00
_cell.angle_gamma   90.00
#
_symmetry.space_group_name_H-M   'P 1'
#
loop_
_entity.id
_entity.type
_entity.pdbx_description
1 polymer ?
#
loop_
_entity_poly.entity_id
_entity_poly.type
_entity_poly.pdbx_seq_one_letter_code
_entity_poly.pdbx_strand_id
1 'polypeptide(L)'
;MADTSKIAANLRAFQIAINAHDRENPTHDAYGIGLAHFDLERLGFDEGEEILPGITIHSDQGVSGNFRVLCNGDHDEELEEVEEAETVEAVSTQSIPAGPWVGEQG
;
A
#
# COMPACT_ATOMS: atom_id res chain seq x y z
N MET A 1 20.73 6.95 0.29
CA MET A 1 19.92 7.29 -0.90
C MET A 1 18.94 6.16 -1.07
N ALA A 2 17.65 6.39 -0.81
CA ALA A 2 16.62 5.41 -1.11
C ALA A 2 16.58 5.19 -2.64
N ASP A 3 16.46 3.93 -3.08
CA ASP A 3 16.40 3.58 -4.50
C ASP A 3 15.24 4.34 -5.16
N THR A 4 15.58 5.28 -6.05
CA THR A 4 14.62 6.16 -6.74
C THR A 4 13.59 5.39 -7.58
N SER A 5 13.88 4.14 -7.95
CA SER A 5 12.96 3.25 -8.65
C SER A 5 11.82 2.72 -7.78
N LYS A 6 12.07 2.48 -6.48
CA LYS A 6 11.02 2.05 -5.52
C LYS A 6 10.05 3.19 -5.25
N ILE A 7 10.57 4.41 -5.18
CA ILE A 7 9.79 5.65 -5.08
C ILE A 7 8.88 5.80 -6.31
N ALA A 8 9.40 5.59 -7.53
CA ALA A 8 8.62 5.76 -8.75
C ALA A 8 7.39 4.84 -8.89
N ALA A 9 7.51 3.56 -8.49
CA ALA A 9 6.39 2.62 -8.58
C ALA A 9 5.27 2.96 -7.58
N ASN A 10 5.65 3.31 -6.34
CA ASN A 10 4.70 3.74 -5.31
C ASN A 10 4.03 5.06 -5.67
N LEU A 11 4.79 6.05 -6.16
CA LEU A 11 4.23 7.33 -6.63
C LEU A 11 3.17 7.14 -7.72
N ARG A 12 3.39 6.19 -8.65
CA ARG A 12 2.40 5.89 -9.69
C ARG A 12 1.12 5.30 -9.11
N ALA A 13 1.24 4.37 -8.16
CA ALA A 13 0.09 3.76 -7.49
C ALA A 13 -0.71 4.81 -6.71
N PHE A 14 -0.03 5.69 -5.97
CA PHE A 14 -0.66 6.81 -5.25
C PHE A 14 -1.40 7.74 -6.19
N GLN A 15 -0.79 8.14 -7.32
CA GLN A 15 -1.44 9.01 -8.29
C GLN A 15 -2.68 8.39 -8.91
N ILE A 16 -2.67 7.08 -9.21
CA ILE A 16 -3.84 6.37 -9.75
C ILE A 16 -4.97 6.36 -8.71
N ALA A 17 -4.65 6.03 -7.46
CA ALA A 17 -5.65 5.98 -6.39
C ALA A 17 -6.25 7.35 -6.07
N ILE A 18 -5.46 8.41 -6.02
CA ILE A 18 -5.96 9.79 -5.83
C ILE A 18 -6.89 10.19 -6.98
N ASN A 19 -6.48 9.92 -8.23
CA ASN A 19 -7.33 10.23 -9.39
C ASN A 19 -8.65 9.44 -9.38
N ALA A 20 -8.63 8.19 -8.89
CA ALA A 20 -9.84 7.38 -8.75
C ALA A 20 -10.74 7.95 -7.64
N HIS A 21 -10.16 8.26 -6.48
CA HIS A 21 -10.84 8.91 -5.37
C HIS A 21 -11.51 10.22 -5.81
N ASP A 22 -10.78 11.14 -6.43
CA ASP A 22 -11.30 12.46 -6.82
C ASP A 22 -12.39 12.37 -7.89
N ARG A 23 -12.29 11.36 -8.76
CA ARG A 23 -13.33 11.06 -9.77
C ARG A 23 -14.62 10.58 -9.12
N GLU A 24 -14.52 9.80 -8.05
CA GLU A 24 -15.66 9.16 -7.37
C GLU A 24 -16.25 10.05 -6.28
N ASN A 25 -15.42 10.91 -5.67
CA ASN A 25 -15.76 11.81 -4.57
C ASN A 25 -15.47 13.28 -4.93
N PRO A 26 -16.19 13.87 -5.90
CA PRO A 26 -15.89 15.22 -6.40
C PRO A 26 -16.10 16.35 -5.38
N THR A 27 -16.66 16.05 -4.20
CA THR A 27 -16.87 16.98 -3.09
C THR A 27 -15.84 16.82 -1.96
N HIS A 28 -14.98 15.80 -2.04
CA HIS A 28 -13.94 15.53 -1.05
C HIS A 28 -12.58 15.81 -1.67
N ASP A 29 -11.69 16.40 -0.88
CA ASP A 29 -10.31 16.67 -1.27
C ASP A 29 -9.40 15.66 -0.57
N ALA A 30 -8.67 14.87 -1.35
CA ALA A 30 -7.58 14.06 -0.85
C ALA A 30 -6.45 14.98 -0.34
N TYR A 31 -5.98 14.75 0.89
CA TYR A 31 -4.88 15.51 1.51
C TYR A 31 -3.67 14.64 1.85
N GLY A 32 -3.80 13.31 1.78
CA GLY A 32 -2.72 12.43 2.20
C GLY A 32 -2.86 10.97 1.80
N ILE A 33 -1.78 10.23 2.04
CA ILE A 33 -1.71 8.77 1.91
C ILE A 33 -1.39 8.19 3.28
N GLY A 34 -2.27 7.34 3.79
CA GLY A 34 -2.10 6.58 5.01
C GLY A 34 -1.39 5.25 4.74
N LEU A 35 -0.30 4.99 5.45
CA LEU A 35 0.48 3.75 5.38
C LEU A 35 0.63 3.16 6.78
N ALA A 36 0.72 1.83 6.89
CA ALA A 36 1.12 1.21 8.14
C ALA A 36 2.51 1.71 8.56
N HIS A 37 2.73 1.90 9.86
CA HIS A 37 4.02 2.40 10.38
C HIS A 37 5.22 1.58 9.86
N PHE A 38 5.06 0.25 9.79
CA PHE A 38 6.07 -0.65 9.25
C PHE A 38 6.40 -0.39 7.78
N ASP A 39 5.41 0.00 6.96
CA ASP A 39 5.64 0.29 5.54
C ASP A 39 6.33 1.63 5.34
N LEU A 40 6.09 2.62 6.21
CA LEU A 40 6.83 3.88 6.18
C LEU A 40 8.34 3.63 6.30
N GLU A 41 8.73 2.88 7.32
CA GLU A 41 10.14 2.53 7.55
C GLU A 41 10.71 1.67 6.41
N ARG A 42 9.93 0.71 5.91
CA ARG A 42 10.35 -0.21 4.84
C ARG A 42 10.53 0.49 3.50
N LEU A 43 9.66 1.44 3.19
CA LEU A 43 9.68 2.20 1.93
C LEU A 43 10.60 3.42 2.02
N GLY A 44 10.95 3.85 3.24
CA GLY A 44 11.84 4.97 3.50
C GLY A 44 11.14 6.33 3.35
N PHE A 45 9.86 6.39 3.74
CA PHE A 45 9.11 7.65 3.82
C PHE A 45 9.13 8.19 5.26
N ASP A 46 9.12 9.51 5.38
CA ASP A 46 8.97 10.19 6.66
C ASP A 46 7.51 10.62 6.89
N GLU A 47 7.06 10.60 8.15
CA GLU A 47 5.74 11.14 8.51
C GLU A 47 5.68 12.65 8.21
N GLY A 48 4.66 13.07 7.48
CA GLY A 48 4.50 14.44 6.99
C GLY A 48 5.29 14.76 5.71
N GLU A 49 5.99 13.80 5.11
CA GLU A 49 6.68 13.99 3.83
C GLU A 49 5.67 14.28 2.70
N GLU A 50 5.92 15.35 1.93
CA GLU A 50 5.14 15.67 0.75
C GLU A 50 5.67 14.91 -0.46
N ILE A 51 4.84 13.99 -0.99
CA ILE A 51 5.22 13.09 -2.09
C ILE A 51 4.62 13.52 -3.44
N LEU A 52 3.51 14.26 -3.41
CA LEU A 52 2.83 14.88 -4.54
C LEU A 52 2.32 16.26 -4.07
N PRO A 53 2.07 17.23 -4.97
CA PRO A 53 1.62 18.56 -4.56
C PRO A 53 0.38 18.52 -3.67
N GLY A 54 0.50 18.94 -2.40
CA GLY A 54 -0.61 18.95 -1.44
C GLY A 54 -0.95 17.60 -0.81
N ILE A 55 -0.17 16.54 -1.08
CA ILE A 55 -0.39 15.19 -0.55
C ILE A 55 0.77 14.80 0.35
N THR A 56 0.46 14.57 1.62
CA THR A 56 1.44 14.20 2.65
C THR A 56 1.29 12.75 3.09
N ILE A 57 2.39 12.15 3.55
CA ILE A 57 2.43 10.80 4.09
C ILE A 57 2.02 10.80 5.57
N HIS A 58 1.16 9.86 5.97
CA HIS A 58 0.71 9.69 7.36
C HIS A 58 0.87 8.25 7.83
N SER A 59 1.21 8.08 9.09
CA SER A 59 1.10 6.77 9.75
C SER A 59 -0.36 6.47 10.04
N ASP A 60 -0.88 5.40 9.43
CA ASP A 60 -2.24 4.92 9.62
C ASP A 60 -2.26 3.56 10.33
N GLN A 61 -3.39 3.21 10.95
CA GLN A 61 -3.60 1.92 11.63
C GLN A 61 -3.99 0.78 10.67
N GLY A 62 -3.76 0.96 9.37
CA GLY A 62 -4.01 -0.03 8.34
C GLY A 62 -3.08 -1.26 8.39
N VAL A 63 -3.36 -2.22 7.51
CA VAL A 63 -2.56 -3.43 7.34
C VAL A 63 -1.36 -3.15 6.45
N SER A 64 -0.21 -3.76 6.75
CA SER A 64 1.00 -3.61 5.96
C SER A 64 0.83 -4.12 4.52
N GLY A 65 1.48 -3.46 3.56
CA GLY A 65 1.40 -3.76 2.13
C GLY A 65 0.21 -3.11 1.43
N ASN A 66 -0.61 -2.33 2.15
CA ASN A 66 -1.70 -1.54 1.59
C ASN A 66 -1.56 -0.05 1.96
N PHE A 67 -2.31 0.81 1.29
CA PHE A 67 -2.39 2.23 1.62
C PHE A 67 -3.83 2.73 1.51
N ARG A 68 -4.12 3.84 2.19
CA ARG A 68 -5.42 4.51 2.15
C ARG A 68 -5.27 5.93 1.63
N VAL A 69 -6.25 6.40 0.85
CA VAL A 69 -6.35 7.82 0.49
C VAL A 69 -7.06 8.52 1.64
N LEU A 70 -6.41 9.52 2.23
CA LEU A 70 -6.98 10.32 3.30
C LEU A 70 -7.62 11.56 2.69
N CYS A 71 -8.89 11.81 2.98
CA CYS A 71 -9.63 12.94 2.47
C CYS A 71 -10.43 13.65 3.58
N ASN A 72 -10.84 14.90 3.31
CA ASN A 72 -11.64 15.71 4.22
C ASN A 72 -13.14 15.36 4.23
N GLY A 73 -13.52 14.29 3.53
CA GLY A 73 -14.89 13.79 3.49
C GLY A 73 -15.31 13.15 4.80
N ASP A 74 -16.56 13.34 5.19
CA ASP A 74 -17.18 12.61 6.29
C ASP A 74 -17.55 11.21 5.76
N HIS A 75 -16.58 10.29 5.80
CA HIS A 75 -16.82 8.88 5.53
C HIS A 75 -17.27 8.26 6.86
N ASP A 76 -18.60 8.16 7.04
CA ASP A 76 -19.20 7.36 8.10
C ASP A 76 -18.56 5.96 8.01
N GLU A 77 -17.95 5.47 9.11
CA GLU A 77 -17.09 4.29 9.17
C GLU A 77 -17.78 2.96 8.75
N GLU A 78 -19.03 3.01 8.28
CA GLU A 78 -19.87 1.87 7.96
C GLU A 78 -19.81 1.42 6.48
N LEU A 79 -19.28 2.22 5.55
CA LEU A 79 -19.27 1.87 4.12
C LEU A 79 -18.02 2.36 3.40
N GLU A 80 -17.00 1.50 3.29
CA GLU A 80 -16.22 1.25 2.05
C GLU A 80 -15.02 0.32 2.31
N GLU A 81 -15.30 -0.93 2.66
CA GLU A 81 -14.39 -2.08 2.42
C GLU A 81 -14.51 -2.59 0.97
N VAL A 82 -14.95 -1.75 0.03
CA VAL A 82 -15.27 -2.16 -1.33
C VAL A 82 -14.22 -1.65 -2.32
N GLU A 83 -13.03 -2.26 -2.30
CA GLU A 83 -12.27 -2.71 -3.48
C GLU A 83 -11.16 -3.70 -3.04
N GLU A 84 -11.54 -4.73 -2.26
CA GLU A 84 -10.76 -5.98 -2.15
C GLU A 84 -11.04 -6.85 -3.38
N ALA A 85 -10.28 -6.73 -4.48
CA ALA A 85 -10.29 -7.74 -5.54
C ALA A 85 -9.09 -7.70 -6.51
N GLU A 86 -7.85 -7.77 -6.02
CA GLU A 86 -6.80 -8.49 -6.76
C GLU A 86 -6.13 -9.50 -5.83
N THR A 87 -6.85 -10.58 -5.53
CA THR A 87 -6.25 -11.79 -4.97
C THR A 87 -5.33 -12.40 -6.02
N VAL A 88 -4.02 -12.14 -5.91
CA VAL A 88 -3.01 -12.79 -6.76
C VAL A 88 -2.98 -14.27 -6.38
N GLU A 89 -3.60 -15.12 -7.22
CA GLU A 89 -3.54 -16.57 -7.07
C GLU A 89 -2.07 -17.03 -7.17
N ALA A 90 -1.49 -17.48 -6.05
CA ALA A 90 -0.15 -18.04 -6.03
C ALA A 90 -0.15 -19.43 -6.70
N VAL A 91 -0.01 -19.46 -8.02
CA VAL A 91 0.11 -20.70 -8.79
C VAL A 91 1.51 -21.30 -8.55
N SER A 92 1.61 -22.23 -7.59
CA SER A 92 2.82 -23.03 -7.40
C SER A 92 2.74 -24.32 -8.24
N THR A 93 3.14 -24.25 -9.52
CA THR A 93 3.20 -25.42 -10.41
C THR A 93 4.45 -26.28 -10.23
N GLN A 94 5.32 -25.95 -9.28
CA GLN A 94 6.61 -26.62 -9.14
C GLN A 94 6.53 -27.69 -8.06
N SER A 95 6.31 -28.94 -8.47
CA SER A 95 6.48 -30.11 -7.62
C SER A 95 7.96 -30.24 -7.26
N ILE A 96 8.30 -30.03 -5.99
CA ILE A 96 9.63 -30.38 -5.46
C ILE A 96 9.64 -31.91 -5.33
N PRO A 97 10.53 -32.64 -6.03
CA PRO A 97 10.69 -34.05 -5.78
C PRO A 97 11.14 -34.23 -4.33
N ALA A 98 10.45 -35.11 -3.59
CA ALA A 98 10.88 -35.52 -2.25
C ALA A 98 12.23 -36.25 -2.37
N GLY A 99 13.32 -35.48 -2.32
CA GLY A 99 14.65 -36.03 -2.11
C GLY A 99 14.69 -36.68 -0.73
N PRO A 100 15.44 -37.79 -0.55
CA PRO A 100 15.56 -38.42 0.75
C PRO A 100 16.14 -37.42 1.74
N TRP A 101 15.40 -37.16 2.81
CA TRP A 101 15.88 -36.43 3.98
C TRP A 101 17.09 -37.19 4.55
N VAL A 102 18.29 -36.60 4.44
CA VAL A 102 19.48 -37.06 5.17
C VAL A 102 19.59 -36.18 6.42
N GLY A 103 18.76 -36.48 7.40
CA GLY A 103 18.83 -35.89 8.73
C GLY A 103 19.45 -36.88 9.72
N GLU A 104 20.47 -36.40 10.44
CA GLU A 104 21.08 -36.94 11.66
C GLU A 104 22.28 -37.90 11.50
N GLN A 105 23.47 -37.31 11.50
CA GLN A 105 24.64 -37.86 12.19
C GLN A 105 25.34 -36.72 12.94
N GLY A 106 25.34 -36.79 14.27
CA GLY A 106 26.05 -35.87 15.16
C GLY A 106 25.46 -35.85 16.55
#